data_AF-A0A2E0HAL1-F1
#
_entry.id   AF-A0A2E0HAL1-F1
#
_cell.length_a   1.000
_cell.length_b   1.000
_cell.length_c   1.000
_cell.angle_alpha   90.00
_cell.angle_beta   90.00
_cell.angle_gamma   90.00
#
_symmetry.space_group_name_H-M   'P 1'
#
loop_
_entity.id
_entity.type
_entity.pdbx_description
1 polymer ?
#
loop_
_entity_poly.entity_id
_entity_poly.type
_entity_poly.pdbx_seq_one_letter_code
_entity_poly.pdbx_strand_id
1 'polypeptide(L)'
;MPDLVIPVVFPDYLIAVNTPKKSFEIPDLIPGVDLLPDRVVIPETRNKVPELGHAGVLFIDGAKGTTKYYEYGRYAPGGIVRKLTIRNVQISAGGHPTKASLSYTLSQISAKAGQNGRISGAYIEVPGKYQAMLAYATRRQRENSNPARKPYDLFSNSCNHFMKGVMEAAAVNLPGMIDPRPNSYIEEIRDLHRDLDYTKSSNHLQVENPPESLAWARGISQPAAA
;
A
#
# COMPACT_ATOMS: atom_id res chain seq x y z
N MET A 1 -15.95 2.42 -20.27
CA MET A 1 -15.55 1.40 -19.27
C MET A 1 -14.72 2.11 -18.21
N PRO A 2 -15.03 1.93 -16.92
CA PRO A 2 -14.32 2.64 -15.86
C PRO A 2 -12.89 2.09 -15.73
N ASP A 3 -11.89 2.96 -15.86
CA ASP A 3 -10.58 2.63 -15.30
C ASP A 3 -10.72 2.57 -13.78
N LEU A 4 -9.83 1.86 -13.11
CA LEU A 4 -9.89 1.70 -11.66
C LEU A 4 -8.61 2.17 -11.01
N VAL A 5 -8.75 2.72 -9.81
CA VAL A 5 -7.67 2.93 -8.86
C VAL A 5 -8.06 2.31 -7.52
N ILE A 6 -7.12 1.55 -6.95
CA ILE A 6 -7.28 0.85 -5.68
C ILE A 6 -6.07 1.25 -4.83
N PRO A 7 -6.22 2.17 -3.86
CA PRO A 7 -5.22 2.30 -2.80
C PRO A 7 -5.14 0.97 -2.05
N VAL A 8 -3.92 0.48 -1.85
CA VAL A 8 -3.64 -0.82 -1.24
C VAL A 8 -2.83 -0.57 0.01
N VAL A 9 -3.41 -0.81 1.19
CA VAL A 9 -2.72 -0.76 2.47
C VAL A 9 -2.55 -2.18 3.01
N PHE A 10 -1.34 -2.45 3.51
CA PHE A 10 -1.00 -3.66 4.25
C PHE A 10 -0.97 -3.32 5.74
N PRO A 11 -2.08 -3.48 6.46
CA PRO A 11 -2.20 -2.98 7.82
C PRO A 11 -1.35 -3.73 8.84
N ASP A 12 -1.09 -5.01 8.56
CA ASP A 12 -0.29 -5.89 9.41
C ASP A 12 1.21 -5.87 9.02
N TYR A 13 1.61 -4.93 8.14
CA TYR A 13 2.99 -4.85 7.65
C TYR A 13 3.94 -4.42 8.75
N LEU A 14 4.94 -5.25 9.02
CA LEU A 14 5.97 -4.97 10.01
C LEU A 14 7.07 -4.10 9.39
N ILE A 15 7.18 -2.85 9.84
CA ILE A 15 8.25 -1.95 9.43
C ILE A 15 9.48 -2.21 10.27
N ALA A 16 10.60 -2.53 9.63
CA ALA A 16 11.90 -2.54 10.31
C ALA A 16 12.44 -1.10 10.45
N VAL A 17 12.65 -0.66 11.69
CA VAL A 17 13.29 0.62 12.04
C VAL A 17 14.68 0.33 12.58
N ASN A 18 15.70 0.96 11.98
CA ASN A 18 17.06 0.91 12.49
C ASN A 18 17.20 1.97 13.59
N THR A 19 17.53 1.54 14.80
CA THR A 19 17.89 2.44 15.90
C THR A 19 19.40 2.65 15.87
N PRO A 20 19.92 3.87 15.64
CA PRO A 20 21.35 4.09 15.49
C PRO A 20 22.08 3.79 16.81
N LYS A 21 23.29 3.22 16.68
CA LYS A 21 24.22 3.00 17.80
C LYS A 21 24.45 4.32 18.53
N LYS A 22 24.21 4.35 19.85
CA LYS A 22 24.60 5.48 20.72
C LYS A 22 25.60 4.98 21.75
N SER A 23 26.65 5.77 21.95
CA SER A 23 27.58 5.59 23.07
C SER A 23 27.57 6.81 23.96
N PHE A 24 27.55 6.58 25.25
CA PHE A 24 27.63 7.63 26.26
C PHE A 24 28.80 7.32 27.18
N GLU A 25 29.56 8.35 27.52
CA GLU A 25 30.60 8.32 28.54
C GLU A 25 29.93 8.59 29.89
N ILE A 26 30.17 7.73 30.88
CA ILE A 26 29.66 7.93 32.23
C ILE A 26 30.69 8.75 32.99
N PRO A 27 30.35 9.94 33.53
CA PRO A 27 31.27 10.69 34.39
C PRO A 27 31.58 9.89 35.66
N ASP A 28 32.86 9.81 36.04
CA ASP A 28 33.27 9.20 37.30
C ASP A 28 32.62 9.92 38.48
N LEU A 29 31.69 9.24 39.14
CA LEU A 29 30.97 9.77 40.29
C LEU A 29 31.78 9.65 41.60
N ILE A 30 32.88 8.88 41.61
CA ILE A 30 33.75 8.65 42.77
C ILE A 30 35.22 8.56 42.33
N PRO A 31 36.11 9.49 42.73
CA PRO A 31 37.53 9.44 42.37
C PRO A 31 38.22 8.20 42.97
N GLY A 32 38.84 7.37 42.12
CA GLY A 32 39.70 6.26 42.54
C GLY A 32 39.00 4.90 42.74
N VAL A 33 37.74 4.74 42.29
CA VAL A 33 37.03 3.46 42.31
C VAL A 33 36.31 3.21 40.98
N ASP A 34 36.83 2.32 40.14
CA ASP A 34 36.18 1.85 38.90
C ASP A 34 34.99 0.93 39.22
N LEU A 35 33.80 1.51 39.44
CA LEU A 35 32.58 0.74 39.72
C LEU A 35 31.76 0.43 38.46
N LEU A 36 31.95 1.16 37.36
CA LEU A 36 31.19 1.03 36.12
C LEU A 36 32.13 1.11 34.91
N PRO A 37 31.80 0.50 33.77
CA PRO A 37 32.58 0.66 32.54
C PRO A 37 32.51 2.09 32.00
N ASP A 38 33.65 2.66 31.59
CA ASP A 38 33.85 4.02 31.06
C ASP A 38 32.91 4.39 29.91
N ARG A 39 32.36 3.37 29.22
CA ARG A 39 31.53 3.53 28.03
C ARG A 39 30.39 2.54 28.03
N VAL A 40 29.17 3.06 27.98
CA VAL A 40 27.97 2.26 27.66
C VAL A 40 27.73 2.32 26.17
N VAL A 41 27.73 1.15 25.53
CA VAL A 41 27.41 0.99 24.11
C VAL A 41 26.01 0.42 23.99
N ILE A 42 25.07 1.20 23.46
CA ILE A 42 23.77 0.70 23.05
C ILE A 42 23.90 0.19 21.61
N PRO A 43 23.73 -1.12 21.34
CA PRO A 43 23.92 -1.69 20.01
C PRO A 43 22.88 -1.17 19.01
N GLU A 44 23.22 -1.20 17.72
CA GLU A 44 22.25 -0.96 16.67
C GLU A 44 21.18 -2.05 16.71
N THR A 45 19.91 -1.68 16.90
CA THR A 45 18.80 -2.62 16.92
C THR A 45 17.89 -2.39 15.73
N ARG A 46 17.59 -3.46 14.99
CA ARG A 46 16.56 -3.48 13.94
C ARG A 46 15.23 -3.92 14.54
N ASN A 47 14.48 -2.97 15.08
CA ASN A 47 13.19 -3.26 15.71
C ASN A 47 12.08 -3.28 14.66
N LYS A 48 11.22 -4.30 14.69
CA LYS A 48 10.00 -4.33 13.87
C LYS A 48 8.92 -3.60 14.63
N VAL A 49 8.50 -2.44 14.12
CA VAL A 49 7.39 -1.68 14.70
C VAL A 49 6.10 -2.12 14.00
N PRO A 50 5.14 -2.74 14.73
CA PRO A 50 3.83 -3.06 14.19
C PRO A 50 3.00 -1.78 13.96
N GLU A 51 1.88 -1.89 13.25
CA GLU A 51 0.83 -0.85 13.10
C GLU A 51 1.13 0.42 12.31
N LEU A 52 2.37 0.61 11.83
CA LEU A 52 2.63 1.71 10.89
C LEU A 52 2.06 1.42 9.49
N GLY A 53 1.94 0.14 9.10
CA GLY A 53 1.44 -0.27 7.79
C GLY A 53 2.34 0.12 6.61
N HIS A 54 2.04 -0.39 5.43
CA HIS A 54 2.68 0.04 4.17
C HIS A 54 1.61 0.25 3.10
N ALA A 55 1.85 1.17 2.18
CA ALA A 55 0.87 1.54 1.17
C ALA A 55 1.45 1.50 -0.25
N GLY A 56 0.63 1.06 -1.18
CA GLY A 56 0.85 1.13 -2.61
C GLY A 56 -0.44 1.48 -3.33
N VAL A 57 -0.38 1.48 -4.65
CA VAL A 57 -1.54 1.78 -5.49
C VAL A 57 -1.56 0.84 -6.69
N LEU A 58 -2.71 0.19 -6.85
CA LEU A 58 -3.07 -0.63 -7.99
C LEU A 58 -3.97 0.21 -8.90
N PHE A 59 -3.70 0.23 -10.20
CA PHE A 59 -4.61 0.82 -11.17
C PHE A 59 -4.73 -0.02 -12.44
N ILE A 60 -5.92 0.03 -13.04
CA ILE A 60 -6.36 -0.89 -14.09
C ILE A 60 -6.99 -0.08 -15.23
N ASP A 61 -6.54 -0.35 -16.46
CA ASP A 61 -7.19 0.10 -17.69
C ASP A 61 -8.51 -0.68 -17.85
N GLY A 62 -9.64 0.03 -17.78
CA GLY A 62 -10.97 -0.56 -17.78
C GLY A 62 -11.37 -1.19 -19.11
N ALA A 63 -10.69 -0.85 -20.21
CA ALA A 63 -10.95 -1.42 -21.52
C ALA A 63 -10.11 -2.67 -21.80
N LYS A 64 -8.85 -2.67 -21.34
CA LYS A 64 -7.87 -3.71 -21.69
C LYS A 64 -7.56 -4.67 -20.54
N GLY A 65 -7.93 -4.33 -19.31
CA GLY A 65 -7.49 -5.03 -18.09
C GLY A 65 -6.01 -4.83 -17.79
N THR A 66 -5.32 -3.93 -18.50
CA THR A 66 -3.90 -3.67 -18.26
C THR A 66 -3.73 -3.15 -16.84
N THR A 67 -2.93 -3.86 -16.06
CA THR A 67 -2.83 -3.65 -14.63
C THR A 67 -1.44 -3.20 -14.25
N LYS A 68 -1.36 -2.25 -13.33
CA LYS A 68 -0.10 -1.75 -12.77
C LYS A 68 -0.21 -1.59 -11.27
N TYR A 69 0.86 -1.96 -10.58
CA TYR A 69 1.02 -1.68 -9.17
C TYR A 69 2.34 -0.97 -8.95
N TYR A 70 2.27 0.13 -8.20
CA TYR A 70 3.41 0.91 -7.77
C TYR A 70 3.33 1.19 -6.29
N GLU A 71 4.48 1.35 -5.67
CA GLU A 71 4.61 1.70 -4.25
C GLU A 71 5.84 2.56 -4.04
N TYR A 72 5.84 3.37 -2.99
CA TYR A 72 6.98 4.18 -2.59
C TYR A 72 7.39 3.82 -1.17
N GLY A 73 8.68 3.65 -0.93
CA GLY A 73 9.13 3.20 0.38
C GLY A 73 10.62 3.34 0.65
N ARG A 74 11.00 2.94 1.86
CA ARG A 74 12.39 2.95 2.37
C ARG A 74 13.21 1.77 1.85
N TYR A 75 13.14 1.52 0.55
CA TYR A 75 13.96 0.50 -0.10
C TYR A 75 15.33 1.10 -0.45
N ALA A 76 16.43 0.40 -0.17
CA ALA A 76 17.79 0.88 -0.47
C ALA A 76 17.90 1.42 -1.91
N PRO A 77 18.41 2.65 -2.13
CA PRO A 77 19.13 3.55 -1.19
C PRO A 77 18.25 4.41 -0.26
N GLY A 78 16.95 4.19 -0.21
CA GLY A 78 15.95 4.87 0.62
C GLY A 78 15.07 5.80 -0.20
N GLY A 79 13.75 5.75 0.01
CA GLY A 79 12.80 6.65 -0.66
C GLY A 79 12.79 6.51 -2.17
N ILE A 80 12.39 5.34 -2.67
CA ILE A 80 12.27 5.06 -4.10
C ILE A 80 10.90 4.51 -4.44
N VAL A 81 10.46 4.75 -5.68
CA VAL A 81 9.27 4.11 -6.25
C VAL A 81 9.66 2.75 -6.82
N ARG A 82 8.90 1.71 -6.47
CA ARG A 82 8.99 0.39 -7.07
C ARG A 82 7.75 0.12 -7.93
N LYS A 83 7.97 -0.62 -9.01
CA LYS A 83 6.92 -1.21 -9.85
C LYS A 83 6.97 -2.70 -9.67
N LEU A 84 5.83 -3.32 -9.38
CA LEU A 84 5.75 -4.78 -9.35
C LEU A 84 5.23 -5.32 -10.69
N THR A 85 5.87 -6.39 -11.15
CA THR A 85 5.36 -7.19 -12.27
C THR A 85 4.28 -8.12 -11.73
N ILE A 86 3.04 -7.83 -12.10
CA ILE A 86 1.82 -8.56 -11.73
C ILE A 86 0.99 -8.84 -12.98
N ARG A 87 0.10 -9.83 -12.89
CA ARG A 87 -0.76 -10.21 -14.01
C ARG A 87 -1.82 -9.13 -14.24
N ASN A 88 -2.16 -8.94 -15.51
CA ASN A 88 -3.33 -8.15 -15.89
C ASN A 88 -4.61 -8.85 -15.43
N VAL A 89 -5.59 -8.07 -14.98
CA VAL A 89 -6.93 -8.59 -14.70
C VAL A 89 -7.66 -8.90 -15.99
N GLN A 90 -8.65 -9.80 -15.90
CA GLN A 90 -9.60 -10.04 -16.97
C GLN A 90 -10.81 -9.14 -16.74
N ILE A 91 -11.24 -8.44 -17.79
CA ILE A 91 -12.42 -7.57 -17.76
C ILE A 91 -13.65 -8.37 -18.19
N SER A 92 -14.73 -8.23 -17.43
CA SER A 92 -16.05 -8.79 -17.74
C SER A 92 -16.76 -7.95 -18.81
N ALA A 93 -17.87 -8.45 -19.36
CA ALA A 93 -18.68 -7.70 -20.32
C ALA A 93 -19.17 -6.35 -19.78
N GLY A 94 -19.37 -6.23 -18.46
CA GLY A 94 -19.76 -4.99 -17.79
C GLY A 94 -18.63 -3.96 -17.63
N GLY A 95 -17.41 -4.24 -18.11
CA GLY A 95 -16.30 -3.30 -18.02
C GLY A 95 -15.56 -3.28 -16.67
N HIS A 96 -15.89 -4.21 -15.78
CA HIS A 96 -15.21 -4.38 -14.47
C HIS A 96 -14.38 -5.67 -14.43
N PRO A 97 -13.33 -5.76 -13.58
CA PRO A 97 -12.57 -6.98 -13.38
C PRO A 97 -13.45 -8.15 -12.95
N THR A 98 -13.11 -9.36 -13.38
CA THR A 98 -13.69 -10.58 -12.81
C THR A 98 -13.14 -10.80 -11.39
N LYS A 99 -13.97 -11.30 -10.47
CA LYS A 99 -13.56 -11.59 -9.10
C LYS A 99 -12.30 -12.46 -9.05
N ALA A 100 -12.27 -13.53 -9.84
CA ALA A 100 -11.14 -14.46 -9.90
C ALA A 100 -9.83 -13.78 -10.30
N SER A 101 -9.86 -12.92 -11.33
CA SER A 101 -8.65 -12.25 -11.81
C SER A 101 -8.18 -11.15 -10.86
N LEU A 102 -9.10 -10.39 -10.25
CA LEU A 102 -8.75 -9.38 -9.26
C LEU A 102 -8.19 -10.02 -7.98
N SER A 103 -8.82 -11.08 -7.46
CA SER A 103 -8.30 -11.85 -6.32
C SER A 103 -6.89 -12.39 -6.60
N TYR A 104 -6.65 -12.93 -7.80
CA TYR A 104 -5.31 -13.40 -8.17
C TYR A 104 -4.28 -12.26 -8.17
N THR A 105 -4.63 -11.09 -8.72
CA THR A 105 -3.76 -9.93 -8.71
C THR A 105 -3.45 -9.44 -7.29
N LEU A 106 -4.46 -9.32 -6.43
CA LEU A 106 -4.28 -8.94 -5.01
C LEU A 106 -3.45 -9.98 -4.24
N SER A 107 -3.62 -11.25 -4.55
CA SER A 107 -2.80 -12.36 -4.04
C SER A 107 -1.32 -12.21 -4.38
N GLN A 108 -0.99 -11.77 -5.61
CA GLN A 108 0.38 -11.48 -6.02
C GLN A 108 0.95 -10.25 -5.30
N ILE A 109 0.14 -9.20 -5.15
CA ILE A 109 0.54 -7.97 -4.47
C ILE A 109 0.82 -8.24 -2.98
N SER A 110 -0.09 -8.89 -2.26
CA SER A 110 0.10 -9.29 -0.86
C SER A 110 1.38 -10.13 -0.68
N ALA A 111 1.62 -11.12 -1.56
CA ALA A 111 2.82 -11.96 -1.46
C ALA A 111 4.13 -11.20 -1.72
N LYS A 112 4.16 -10.32 -2.73
CA LYS A 112 5.39 -9.63 -3.17
C LYS A 112 5.69 -8.36 -2.39
N ALA A 113 4.66 -7.69 -1.88
CA ALA A 113 4.75 -6.36 -1.31
C ALA A 113 4.26 -6.29 0.15
N GLY A 114 3.31 -7.14 0.51
CA GLY A 114 2.55 -7.08 1.76
C GLY A 114 2.91 -8.11 2.82
N GLN A 115 4.04 -8.82 2.68
CA GLN A 115 4.46 -9.89 3.61
C GLN A 115 3.42 -11.02 3.76
N ASN A 116 2.65 -11.32 2.70
CA ASN A 116 1.50 -12.25 2.74
C ASN A 116 0.36 -11.83 3.68
N GLY A 117 0.32 -10.58 4.13
CA GLY A 117 -0.75 -10.04 4.97
C GLY A 117 -2.05 -9.77 4.19
N ARG A 118 -3.08 -9.35 4.93
CA ARG A 118 -4.32 -8.84 4.33
C ARG A 118 -4.10 -7.48 3.66
N ILE A 119 -5.07 -7.09 2.85
CA ILE A 119 -5.13 -5.78 2.19
C ILE A 119 -6.40 -5.08 2.68
N SER A 120 -6.25 -3.84 3.15
CA SER A 120 -7.32 -2.86 3.29
C SER A 120 -7.18 -1.87 2.13
N GLY A 121 -8.27 -1.61 1.42
CA GLY A 121 -8.27 -0.77 0.23
C GLY A 121 -9.62 -0.13 -0.02
N ALA A 122 -9.70 0.63 -1.11
CA ALA A 122 -10.95 1.18 -1.62
C ALA A 122 -11.08 0.87 -3.12
N TYR A 123 -12.29 0.57 -3.59
CA TYR A 123 -12.59 0.34 -5.00
C TYR A 123 -13.12 1.63 -5.63
N ILE A 124 -12.30 2.29 -6.45
CA ILE A 124 -12.61 3.61 -7.00
C ILE A 124 -12.59 3.57 -8.52
N GLU A 125 -13.72 3.98 -9.12
CA GLU A 125 -13.88 4.10 -10.56
C GLU A 125 -13.44 5.50 -11.04
N VAL A 126 -12.54 5.53 -12.01
CA VAL A 126 -11.91 6.75 -12.54
C VAL A 126 -11.85 6.74 -14.08
N PRO A 127 -13.00 6.83 -14.78
CA PRO A 127 -13.07 6.65 -16.23
C PRO A 127 -12.07 7.52 -17.01
N GLY A 128 -11.25 6.89 -17.87
CA GLY A 128 -10.30 7.58 -18.76
C GLY A 128 -9.04 8.14 -18.06
N LYS A 129 -8.75 7.70 -16.84
CA LYS A 129 -7.64 8.22 -16.02
C LYS A 129 -6.41 7.30 -15.96
N TYR A 130 -6.45 6.13 -16.59
CA TYR A 130 -5.33 5.18 -16.55
C TYR A 130 -3.99 5.81 -16.96
N GLN A 131 -3.96 6.60 -18.04
CA GLN A 131 -2.73 7.24 -18.51
C GLN A 131 -2.23 8.33 -17.57
N ALA A 132 -3.12 9.05 -16.90
CA ALA A 132 -2.73 10.08 -15.93
C ALA A 132 -2.04 9.47 -14.70
N MET A 133 -2.59 8.36 -14.18
CA MET A 133 -1.97 7.59 -13.10
C MET A 133 -0.61 7.02 -13.51
N LEU A 134 -0.54 6.43 -14.71
CA LEU A 134 0.71 5.89 -15.24
C LEU A 134 1.77 6.97 -15.43
N ALA A 135 1.40 8.14 -15.96
CA ALA A 135 2.29 9.27 -16.15
C ALA A 135 2.86 9.77 -14.82
N TYR A 136 2.01 9.91 -13.78
CA TYR A 136 2.44 10.28 -12.44
C TYR A 136 3.43 9.25 -11.86
N ALA A 137 3.03 7.98 -11.85
CA ALA A 137 3.83 6.90 -11.26
C ALA A 137 5.20 6.75 -11.95
N THR A 138 5.22 6.80 -13.29
CA THR A 138 6.46 6.70 -14.06
C THR A 138 7.35 7.93 -13.91
N ARG A 139 6.78 9.15 -13.81
CA ARG A 139 7.56 10.36 -13.52
C ARG A 139 8.26 10.24 -12.16
N ARG A 140 7.52 9.89 -11.11
CA ARG A 140 8.08 9.66 -9.77
C ARG A 140 9.09 8.51 -9.74
N GLN A 141 8.89 7.48 -10.56
CA GLN A 141 9.88 6.41 -10.70
C GLN A 141 11.17 6.87 -11.39
N ARG A 142 11.10 7.75 -12.39
CA ARG A 142 12.29 8.32 -13.03
C ARG A 142 13.13 9.16 -12.05
N GLU A 143 12.51 9.75 -11.02
CA GLU A 143 13.23 10.48 -9.97
C GLU A 143 14.12 9.57 -9.10
N ASN A 144 13.97 8.24 -9.16
CA ASN A 144 14.81 7.33 -8.39
C ASN A 144 16.32 7.48 -8.69
N SER A 145 16.68 7.83 -9.93
CA SER A 145 18.07 8.07 -10.33
C SER A 145 18.54 9.49 -10.06
N ASN A 146 17.66 10.39 -9.61
CA ASN A 146 18.03 11.76 -9.28
C ASN A 146 18.63 11.82 -7.85
N PRO A 147 19.89 12.23 -7.68
CA PRO A 147 20.51 12.39 -6.36
C PRO A 147 19.86 13.51 -5.53
N ALA A 148 19.23 14.50 -6.18
CA ALA A 148 18.52 15.60 -5.54
C ALA A 148 17.02 15.33 -5.34
N ARG A 149 16.55 14.08 -5.50
CA ARG A 149 15.14 13.73 -5.26
C ARG A 149 14.73 14.03 -3.82
N LYS A 150 13.45 14.34 -3.60
CA LYS A 150 12.92 14.52 -2.24
C LYS A 150 13.14 13.23 -1.43
N PRO A 151 13.80 13.29 -0.26
CA PRO A 151 14.04 12.12 0.57
C PRO A 151 12.73 11.60 1.16
N TYR A 152 12.70 10.32 1.54
CA TYR A 152 11.56 9.76 2.26
C TYR A 152 11.34 10.54 3.55
N ASP A 153 10.09 10.93 3.80
CA ASP A 153 9.67 11.60 5.02
C ASP A 153 8.26 11.14 5.39
N LEU A 154 8.05 10.78 6.65
CA LEU A 154 6.78 10.20 7.10
C LEU A 154 5.60 11.15 6.90
N PHE A 155 5.82 12.46 7.10
CA PHE A 155 4.78 13.48 7.14
C PHE A 155 4.58 14.23 5.82
N SER A 156 5.53 14.14 4.88
CA SER A 156 5.46 14.94 3.64
C SER A 156 5.90 14.21 2.37
N ASN A 157 6.48 13.01 2.46
CA ASN A 157 6.92 12.21 1.31
C ASN A 157 7.06 10.74 1.68
N SER A 158 5.93 10.10 1.97
CA SER A 158 5.83 8.70 2.37
C SER A 158 5.09 7.86 1.33
N CYS A 159 4.87 6.57 1.62
CA CYS A 159 4.05 5.68 0.80
C CYS A 159 2.65 6.27 0.54
N ASN A 160 2.01 6.81 1.57
CA ASN A 160 0.70 7.47 1.47
C ASN A 160 0.73 8.70 0.56
N HIS A 161 1.77 9.51 0.62
CA HIS A 161 1.90 10.69 -0.25
C HIS A 161 2.01 10.32 -1.73
N PHE A 162 2.76 9.26 -2.02
CA PHE A 162 2.86 8.72 -3.37
C PHE A 162 1.51 8.15 -3.86
N MET A 163 0.86 7.34 -3.03
CA MET A 163 -0.48 6.78 -3.31
C MET A 163 -1.50 7.89 -3.56
N LYS A 164 -1.57 8.88 -2.66
CA LYS A 164 -2.42 10.07 -2.78
C LYS A 164 -2.17 10.80 -4.09
N GLY A 165 -0.90 11.05 -4.45
CA GLY A 165 -0.58 11.73 -5.70
C GLY A 165 -0.97 10.97 -6.97
N VAL A 166 -0.94 9.64 -6.96
CA VAL A 166 -1.48 8.82 -8.07
C VAL A 166 -3.00 8.98 -8.16
N MET A 167 -3.71 8.96 -7.04
CA MET A 167 -5.16 9.13 -7.00
C MET A 167 -5.58 10.56 -7.39
N GLU A 168 -4.85 11.58 -6.97
CA GLU A 168 -5.04 12.98 -7.41
C GLU A 168 -4.82 13.16 -8.90
N ALA A 169 -3.83 12.47 -9.49
CA ALA A 169 -3.64 12.46 -10.93
C ALA A 169 -4.84 11.86 -11.68
N ALA A 170 -5.63 11.01 -11.02
CA ALA A 170 -6.89 10.49 -11.50
C ALA A 170 -8.11 11.38 -11.15
N ALA A 171 -7.90 12.54 -10.54
CA ALA A 171 -8.93 13.45 -10.05
C ALA A 171 -9.90 12.82 -9.03
N VAL A 172 -9.41 11.90 -8.19
CA VAL A 172 -10.17 11.35 -7.07
C VAL A 172 -10.33 12.42 -5.97
N ASN A 173 -11.54 12.56 -5.42
CA ASN A 173 -11.77 13.35 -4.22
C ASN A 173 -11.22 12.60 -2.99
N LEU A 174 -10.29 13.21 -2.27
CA LEU A 174 -9.58 12.57 -1.16
C LEU A 174 -9.69 13.42 0.12
N PRO A 175 -9.74 12.77 1.29
CA PRO A 175 -9.68 13.47 2.56
C PRO A 175 -8.31 14.14 2.75
N GLY A 176 -8.26 15.11 3.66
CA GLY A 176 -6.99 15.67 4.12
C GLY A 176 -6.25 14.64 4.97
N MET A 177 -4.96 14.44 4.72
CA MET A 177 -4.14 13.50 5.50
C MET A 177 -3.72 14.14 6.82
N ILE A 178 -4.54 13.97 7.86
CA ILE A 178 -4.23 14.47 9.22
C ILE A 178 -3.29 13.49 9.91
N ASP A 179 -3.61 12.18 9.86
CA ASP A 179 -2.75 11.11 10.33
C ASP A 179 -2.05 10.43 9.13
N PRO A 180 -0.71 10.56 8.99
CA PRO A 180 0.01 10.01 7.85
C PRO A 180 0.22 8.50 7.93
N ARG A 181 -0.28 7.80 8.97
CA ARG A 181 -0.21 6.34 9.06
C ARG A 181 -1.10 5.71 7.98
N PRO A 182 -0.59 4.80 7.14
CA PRO A 182 -1.37 3.99 6.20
C PRO A 182 -2.69 3.46 6.75
N ASN A 183 -2.67 2.90 7.96
CA ASN A 183 -3.84 2.30 8.58
C ASN A 183 -4.92 3.33 8.92
N SER A 184 -4.55 4.56 9.25
CA SER A 184 -5.50 5.63 9.56
C SER A 184 -6.05 6.26 8.28
N TYR A 185 -5.16 6.60 7.34
CA TYR A 185 -5.55 7.31 6.12
C TYR A 185 -6.43 6.46 5.18
N ILE A 186 -6.28 5.13 5.19
CA ILE A 186 -7.17 4.28 4.37
C ILE A 186 -8.61 4.28 4.87
N GLU A 187 -8.84 4.35 6.19
CA GLU A 187 -10.19 4.43 6.75
C GLU A 187 -10.86 5.76 6.36
N GLU A 188 -10.12 6.87 6.39
CA GLU A 188 -10.64 8.15 5.90
C GLU A 188 -11.00 8.12 4.40
N ILE A 189 -10.24 7.38 3.59
CA ILE A 189 -10.58 7.19 2.16
C ILE A 189 -11.84 6.33 2.03
N ARG A 190 -11.97 5.28 2.84
CA ARG A 190 -13.12 4.35 2.87
C ARG A 190 -14.42 5.04 3.29
N ASP A 191 -14.36 6.08 4.11
CA ASP A 191 -15.53 6.92 4.42
C ASP A 191 -16.15 7.61 3.18
N LEU A 192 -15.38 7.75 2.09
CA LEU A 192 -15.82 8.40 0.84
C LEU A 192 -15.97 7.45 -0.34
N HIS A 193 -15.49 6.21 -0.23
CA HIS A 193 -15.34 5.28 -1.36
C HIS A 193 -15.63 3.85 -0.93
N ARG A 194 -16.11 3.01 -1.86
CA ARG A 194 -16.46 1.61 -1.57
C ARG A 194 -15.28 0.84 -0.99
N ASP A 195 -15.52 0.13 0.10
CA ASP A 195 -14.50 -0.71 0.72
C ASP A 195 -14.02 -1.83 -0.20
N LEU A 196 -12.73 -2.16 -0.11
CA LEU A 196 -12.15 -3.37 -0.69
C LEU A 196 -11.25 -4.06 0.34
N ASP A 197 -11.61 -5.28 0.71
CA ASP A 197 -10.84 -6.10 1.63
C ASP A 197 -10.40 -7.39 0.94
N TYR A 198 -9.13 -7.74 1.12
CA TYR A 198 -8.59 -9.02 0.65
C TYR A 198 -7.80 -9.74 1.74
N THR A 199 -8.19 -10.97 2.04
CA THR A 199 -7.53 -11.84 3.02
C THR A 199 -6.74 -12.91 2.28
N LYS A 200 -5.41 -12.85 2.39
CA LYS A 200 -4.49 -13.74 1.67
C LYS A 200 -4.63 -15.21 2.07
N SER A 201 -4.81 -15.52 3.35
CA SER A 201 -4.86 -16.89 3.87
C SER A 201 -6.07 -17.68 3.37
N SER A 202 -7.22 -17.02 3.23
CA SER A 202 -8.45 -17.62 2.69
C SER A 202 -8.68 -17.31 1.21
N ASN A 203 -7.80 -16.53 0.59
CA ASN A 203 -7.96 -15.98 -0.76
C ASN A 203 -9.33 -15.31 -0.98
N HIS A 204 -9.84 -14.64 0.05
CA HIS A 204 -11.17 -14.04 0.04
C HIS A 204 -11.09 -12.57 -0.35
N LEU A 205 -11.86 -12.16 -1.35
CA LEU A 205 -12.06 -10.78 -1.78
C LEU A 205 -13.49 -10.35 -1.49
N GLN A 206 -13.62 -9.23 -0.79
CA GLN A 206 -14.87 -8.53 -0.52
C GLN A 206 -14.76 -7.10 -1.03
N VAL A 207 -15.79 -6.64 -1.71
CA VAL A 207 -15.95 -5.25 -2.14
C VAL A 207 -17.34 -4.81 -1.70
N GLU A 208 -17.44 -3.65 -1.08
CA GLU A 208 -18.72 -3.08 -0.68
C GLU A 208 -19.52 -2.66 -1.94
N ASN A 209 -20.82 -2.98 -1.95
CA ASN A 209 -21.72 -2.69 -3.07
C ASN A 209 -21.07 -3.02 -4.44
N PRO A 210 -20.62 -4.27 -4.64
CA PRO A 210 -19.75 -4.62 -5.74
C PRO A 210 -20.50 -4.58 -7.08
N PRO A 211 -19.82 -4.26 -8.19
CA PRO A 211 -20.35 -4.57 -9.52
C PRO A 211 -20.61 -6.08 -9.63
N GLU A 212 -21.52 -6.47 -10.52
CA GLU A 212 -21.98 -7.85 -10.68
C GLU A 212 -20.83 -8.86 -10.85
N SER A 213 -19.77 -8.49 -11.59
CA SER A 213 -18.60 -9.34 -11.82
C SER A 213 -17.75 -9.62 -10.58
N LEU A 214 -17.98 -8.88 -9.49
CA LEU A 214 -17.33 -8.99 -8.19
C LEU A 214 -18.27 -9.48 -7.08
N ALA A 215 -19.58 -9.48 -7.34
CA ALA A 215 -20.58 -9.98 -6.41
C ALA A 215 -20.40 -11.48 -6.14
N TRP A 216 -20.78 -11.90 -4.93
CA TRP A 216 -21.02 -13.32 -4.67
C TRP A 216 -22.21 -13.75 -5.53
N ALA A 217 -22.07 -14.89 -6.23
CA ALA A 217 -23.22 -15.52 -6.85
C ALA A 217 -24.20 -15.83 -5.72
N ARG A 218 -25.29 -15.06 -5.61
CA ARG A 218 -26.41 -15.45 -4.75
C ARG A 218 -26.74 -16.87 -5.12
N GLY A 219 -26.56 -17.79 -4.17
CA GLY A 219 -26.86 -19.20 -4.37
C GLY A 219 -28.19 -19.27 -5.10
N ILE A 220 -28.18 -19.96 -6.24
CA ILE A 220 -29.40 -20.33 -6.94
C ILE A 220 -30.23 -21.02 -5.87
N SER A 221 -31.29 -20.36 -5.40
CA SER A 221 -32.33 -21.04 -4.66
C SER A 221 -32.76 -22.17 -5.58
N GLN A 222 -32.44 -23.41 -5.20
CA GLN A 222 -32.97 -24.58 -5.87
C GLN A 222 -34.46 -24.33 -6.07
N PRO A 223 -35.02 -24.48 -7.28
CA PRO A 223 -36.46 -24.47 -7.42
C PRO A 223 -36.99 -25.54 -6.46
N ALA A 224 -37.90 -25.15 -5.58
CA ALA A 224 -38.60 -26.10 -4.74
C ALA A 224 -39.19 -27.16 -5.66
N ALA A 225 -38.83 -28.42 -5.41
CA ALA A 225 -39.43 -29.54 -6.10
C ALA A 225 -40.93 -29.53 -5.79
N ALA A 226 -41.75 -29.34 -6.83
CA ALA A 226 -43.17 -29.62 -6.86
C ALA A 226 -43.45 -30.43 -8.13
#